data_AF-A0ABD5T3U4-F1
#
_entry.id   AF-A0ABD5T3U4-F1
#
_cell.length_a   1.000
_cell.length_b   1.000
_cell.length_c   1.000
_cell.angle_alpha   90.00
_cell.angle_beta   90.00
_cell.angle_gamma   90.00
#
_symmetry.space_group_name_H-M   'P 1'
#
loop_
_entity.id
_entity.type
_entity.pdbx_description
1 polymer ?
#
loop_
_entity_poly.entity_id
_entity_poly.type
_entity_poly.pdbx_seq_one_letter_code
_entity_poly.pdbx_strand_id
1 'polypeptide(L)' 'AGWHQDEDHPDLGRAHFQYSAANTEDRWGITFEYETPSLILWEIVETLFEDVRPTYQYANEER' A
#
# COMPACT_ATOMS: atom_id res chain seq x y z
N ALA A 1 6.32 -2.92 -4.65
CA ALA A 1 5.52 -2.38 -3.54
C ALA A 1 4.30 -1.70 -4.14
N GLY A 2 3.10 -1.99 -3.66
CA GLY A 2 1.87 -1.48 -4.26
C GLY A 2 0.61 -1.82 -3.44
N TRP A 3 -0.50 -1.23 -3.85
CA TRP A 3 -1.82 -1.48 -3.30
C TRP A 3 -2.54 -2.57 -4.09
N HIS A 4 -3.18 -3.49 -3.38
CA HIS A 4 -3.89 -4.64 -3.94
C HIS A 4 -5.33 -4.69 -3.40
N GLN A 5 -6.24 -5.19 -4.24
CA GLN A 5 -7.61 -5.49 -3.82
C GLN A 5 -7.64 -6.75 -2.96
N ASP A 6 -8.61 -6.82 -2.08
CA ASP A 6 -8.79 -7.76 -1.00
C ASP A 6 -9.34 -9.14 -1.37
N GLU A 7 -9.84 -9.33 -2.59
CA GLU A 7 -10.38 -10.64 -3.03
C GLU A 7 -9.37 -11.79 -2.89
N ASP A 8 -8.07 -11.50 -2.94
CA ASP A 8 -7.00 -12.49 -2.76
C ASP A 8 -6.64 -12.74 -1.27
N HIS A 9 -6.95 -11.78 -0.38
CA HIS A 9 -6.55 -11.76 1.04
C HIS A 9 -7.63 -11.13 1.96
N PRO A 10 -8.75 -11.84 2.21
CA PRO A 10 -9.91 -11.28 2.90
C PRO A 10 -9.67 -10.96 4.39
N ASP A 11 -8.60 -11.49 4.97
CA ASP A 11 -8.17 -11.23 6.34
C ASP A 11 -7.51 -9.85 6.51
N LEU A 12 -7.12 -9.19 5.42
CA LEU A 12 -6.42 -7.90 5.45
C LEU A 12 -7.35 -6.68 5.25
N GLY A 13 -8.67 -6.89 5.26
CA GLY A 13 -9.64 -5.82 5.05
C GLY A 13 -9.77 -5.41 3.58
N ARG A 14 -10.43 -4.28 3.29
CA ARG A 14 -10.89 -3.89 1.93
C ARG A 14 -9.77 -3.67 0.90
N ALA A 15 -8.57 -3.34 1.37
CA ALA A 15 -7.37 -3.23 0.56
C ALA A 15 -6.17 -3.46 1.47
N HIS A 16 -5.05 -3.85 0.87
CA HIS A 16 -3.79 -4.01 1.60
C HIS A 16 -2.63 -3.47 0.78
N PHE A 17 -1.60 -3.03 1.51
CA PHE A 17 -0.33 -2.69 0.91
C PHE A 17 0.61 -3.88 1.01
N GLN A 18 1.34 -4.16 -0.08
CA GLN A 18 2.34 -5.22 -0.12
C GLN A 18 3.64 -4.68 -0.70
N TYR A 19 4.78 -5.11 -0.15
CA TYR A 19 6.08 -4.92 -0.78
C TYR A 19 6.95 -6.16 -0.71
N SER A 20 7.86 -6.25 -1.67
CA SER A 20 8.90 -7.26 -1.72
C SER A 20 10.24 -6.55 -1.94
N ALA A 21 11.23 -6.91 -1.13
CA ALA A 21 12.62 -6.52 -1.25
C ALA A 21 13.49 -7.78 -1.27
N ALA A 22 14.80 -7.62 -1.51
CA ALA A 22 15.72 -8.73 -1.80
C ALA A 22 15.60 -9.92 -0.82
N ASN A 23 15.34 -9.66 0.46
CA ASN A 23 15.26 -10.69 1.50
C ASN A 23 13.98 -10.64 2.33
N THR A 24 13.01 -9.78 2.00
CA THR A 24 11.79 -9.65 2.81
C THR A 24 10.58 -9.36 1.94
N GLU A 25 9.45 -9.94 2.31
CA GLU A 25 8.13 -9.57 1.83
C GLU A 25 7.28 -9.26 3.05
N ASP A 26 6.53 -8.17 3.01
CA ASP A 26 5.59 -7.85 4.06
C ASP A 26 4.31 -7.25 3.46
N ARG A 27 3.22 -7.38 4.22
CA ARG A 27 1.90 -6.90 3.85
C ARG A 27 1.10 -6.52 5.07
N TRP A 28 0.30 -5.48 4.95
CA TRP A 28 -0.62 -5.09 6.01
C TRP A 28 -1.92 -4.52 5.44
N GLY A 29 -2.99 -4.80 6.17
CA GLY A 29 -4.31 -4.25 5.91
C GLY A 29 -4.45 -2.81 6.38
N ILE A 30 -5.46 -2.11 5.84
CA ILE A 30 -5.84 -0.78 6.28
C ILE A 30 -7.34 -0.70 6.52
N THR A 31 -7.73 0.18 7.44
CA THR A 31 -9.13 0.57 7.63
C THR A 31 -9.31 1.96 7.06
N PHE A 32 -10.29 2.13 6.17
CA PHE A 32 -10.64 3.42 5.60
C PHE A 32 -11.62 4.15 6.51
N GLU A 33 -11.42 5.46 6.67
CA GLU A 33 -12.36 6.30 7.39
C GLU A 33 -13.62 6.57 6.56
N TYR A 34 -13.49 6.59 5.23
CA TYR A 34 -14.59 6.78 4.30
C TYR A 34 -15.03 5.49 3.61
N GLU A 35 -16.33 5.38 3.31
CA GLU A 35 -16.89 4.21 2.61
C GLU A 35 -17.15 4.45 1.11
N THR A 36 -17.11 5.71 0.66
CA THR A 36 -17.38 6.07 -0.74
C THR A 36 -16.14 5.80 -1.60
N PRO A 37 -16.26 5.11 -2.76
CA PRO A 37 -15.11 4.68 -3.55
C PRO A 37 -14.10 5.80 -3.90
N SER A 38 -14.59 7.00 -4.25
CA SER A 38 -13.71 8.12 -4.61
C SER A 38 -12.88 8.64 -3.42
N LEU A 39 -13.43 8.60 -2.20
CA LEU A 39 -12.73 9.03 -0.99
C LEU A 39 -11.74 7.97 -0.52
N ILE A 40 -12.12 6.69 -0.63
CA ILE A 40 -11.19 5.56 -0.40
C ILE A 40 -9.98 5.65 -1.33
N LEU A 41 -10.23 5.91 -2.62
CA LEU A 41 -9.13 6.09 -3.59
C LEU A 41 -8.21 7.26 -3.19
N TRP A 42 -8.79 8.35 -2.68
CA TRP A 42 -8.03 9.49 -2.20
C TRP A 42 -7.13 9.12 -1.01
N GLU A 43 -7.68 8.46 0.02
CA GLU A 43 -6.91 7.97 1.18
C GLU A 43 -5.77 7.03 0.77
N ILE A 44 -6.02 6.12 -0.19
CA ILE A 44 -4.98 5.20 -0.73
C ILE A 44 -3.80 5.99 -1.32
N VAL A 45 -4.10 7.04 -2.09
CA VAL A 45 -3.08 7.87 -2.76
C VAL A 45 -2.29 8.71 -1.74
N GLU A 46 -2.97 9.32 -0.77
CA GLU A 46 -2.32 10.08 0.31
C GLU A 46 -1.37 9.17 1.11
N THR A 47 -1.86 8.03 1.60
CA THR A 47 -1.05 7.06 2.36
C THR A 47 0.17 6.57 1.56
N LEU A 48 0.00 6.34 0.26
CA LEU A 48 1.10 5.92 -0.61
C LEU A 48 2.21 6.98 -0.68
N PHE A 49 1.85 8.25 -0.79
CA PHE A 49 2.82 9.33 -0.96
C PHE A 49 3.43 9.81 0.35
N GLU A 50 2.64 9.84 1.43
CA GLU A 50 3.05 10.39 2.72
C GLU A 50 3.83 9.38 3.56
N ASP A 51 3.33 8.14 3.66
CA ASP A 51 3.89 7.18 4.62
C ASP A 51 4.80 6.15 3.96
N VAL A 52 4.42 5.69 2.77
CA VAL A 52 5.11 4.57 2.10
C VAL A 52 6.28 5.07 1.27
N ARG A 53 6.04 5.99 0.31
CA ARG A 53 7.06 6.39 -0.66
C ARG A 53 8.34 6.93 -0.04
N PRO A 54 8.33 7.70 1.06
CA PRO A 54 9.57 8.17 1.70
C PRO A 54 10.40 7.04 2.31
N THR A 55 9.73 5.99 2.78
CA THR A 55 10.34 4.86 3.51
C THR A 55 10.99 3.85 2.56
N TYR A 56 10.48 3.74 1.33
CA TYR A 56 10.88 2.71 0.37
C TYR A 56 11.44 3.29 -0.93
N GLN A 57 12.07 4.47 -0.90
CA GLN A 57 12.83 4.96 -2.05
C GLN A 57 13.89 3.92 -2.42
N TYR A 58 13.79 3.38 -3.64
CA TYR A 58 14.94 2.73 -4.28
C TYR A 58 16.11 3.69 -4.15
N ALA A 59 17.25 3.24 -3.62
CA ALA A 59 18.49 3.88 -4.00
C ALA A 59 18.48 3.86 -5.53
N ASN A 60 18.44 5.03 -6.17
CA ASN A 60 18.79 5.11 -7.57
C ASN A 60 20.23 4.59 -7.63
N GLU A 61 20.40 3.29 -7.87
CA GLU A 61 21.66 2.76 -8.35
C GLU A 61 21.83 3.41 -9.72
N GLU A 62 22.62 4.49 -9.74
CA GLU A 62 23.11 5.12 -10.96
C GLU A 62 23.57 4.00 -11.90
N ARG A 63 22.90 3.92 -13.04
CA ARG A 63 23.23 2.99 -14.12
C ARG A 63 24.19 3.65 -15.09
#